data_AF-A0A3M7DG35-F1
#
_entry.id   AF-A0A3M7DG35-F1
#
_cell.length_a   1.000
_cell.length_b   1.000
_cell.length_c   1.000
_cell.angle_alpha   90.00
_cell.angle_beta   90.00
_cell.angle_gamma   90.00
#
_symmetry.space_group_name_H-M   'P 1'
#
loop_
_entity.id
_entity.type
_entity.pdbx_description
1 polymer ?
#
loop_
_entity_poly.entity_id
_entity_poly.type
_entity_poly.pdbx_seq_one_letter_code
_entity_poly.pdbx_strand_id
1 'polypeptide(L)'
;MATLLGPRASCLRSFTPTKQALASPAKAQVATFSTVPTKQPLTQLRLPARPTSRPSIVCRVPPQTFTSPAVALRHNSSSSPAQPPTDILTWNRFFDLRKKRRFINLGASVITGAAALFTFGPVVAAQDLDSWGAQISGLDPFIVLGMSGIIIAGGGWLCGPSVGSGMFSLWAKRRGWSQAIAEKEKIFYARIKKHRADPASSSPQNPIPDYYGEKIGSVKDYRRWLKDQRAFNLKKNKNLI
;
A
#
# COMPACT_ATOMS: atom_id res chain seq x y z
N MET A 1 -45.31 -21.77 -37.79
CA MET A 1 -45.26 -21.20 -36.43
C MET A 1 -45.13 -22.36 -35.46
N ALA A 2 -43.94 -22.58 -34.91
CA ALA A 2 -43.64 -23.70 -34.03
C ALA A 2 -43.06 -23.16 -32.73
N THR A 3 -43.84 -23.22 -31.66
CA THR A 3 -43.49 -22.80 -30.30
C THR A 3 -43.12 -24.05 -29.51
N LEU A 4 -41.83 -24.27 -29.26
CA LEU A 4 -41.33 -25.31 -28.36
C LEU A 4 -41.00 -24.67 -27.01
N LEU A 5 -41.87 -24.86 -26.02
CA LEU A 5 -41.64 -24.57 -24.62
C LEU A 5 -40.93 -25.77 -23.99
N GLY A 6 -39.66 -25.61 -23.61
CA GLY A 6 -38.92 -26.58 -22.80
C GLY A 6 -38.96 -26.20 -21.31
N PRO A 7 -39.19 -27.13 -20.36
CA PRO A 7 -39.16 -26.83 -18.95
C PRO A 7 -37.71 -26.76 -18.43
N ARG A 8 -37.34 -25.63 -17.81
CA ARG A 8 -36.12 -25.49 -17.02
C ARG A 8 -36.34 -26.07 -15.62
N ALA A 9 -35.69 -27.20 -15.34
CA ALA A 9 -35.60 -27.75 -13.99
C ALA A 9 -34.87 -26.76 -13.07
N SER A 10 -35.56 -26.28 -12.04
CA SER A 10 -35.03 -25.40 -11.01
C SER A 10 -34.59 -26.27 -9.83
N CYS A 11 -33.28 -26.49 -9.68
CA CYS A 11 -32.75 -27.15 -8.49
C CYS A 11 -32.78 -26.17 -7.30
N LEU A 12 -33.82 -26.27 -6.48
CA LEU A 12 -33.92 -25.59 -5.19
C LEU A 12 -32.92 -26.22 -4.21
N ARG A 13 -31.95 -25.43 -3.76
CA ARG A 13 -31.04 -25.81 -2.66
C ARG A 13 -31.75 -25.49 -1.33
N SER A 14 -32.11 -26.52 -0.60
CA SER A 14 -32.64 -26.44 0.76
C SER A 14 -31.53 -25.99 1.72
N PHE A 15 -31.74 -24.86 2.38
CA PHE A 15 -30.92 -24.41 3.51
C PHE A 15 -31.57 -24.93 4.80
N THR A 16 -30.89 -25.86 5.48
CA THR A 16 -31.23 -26.25 6.85
C THR A 16 -30.55 -25.28 7.83
N PRO A 17 -31.28 -24.70 8.80
CA PRO A 17 -30.67 -23.85 9.81
C PRO A 17 -30.09 -24.72 10.94
N THR A 18 -28.76 -24.76 11.05
CA THR A 18 -28.10 -25.34 12.22
C THR A 18 -28.20 -24.36 13.39
N LYS A 19 -28.93 -24.75 14.43
CA LYS A 19 -28.94 -24.05 15.72
C LYS A 19 -27.59 -24.28 16.40
N GLN A 20 -26.75 -23.26 16.50
CA GLN A 20 -25.60 -23.27 17.41
C GLN A 20 -25.88 -22.38 18.61
N ALA A 21 -25.57 -22.95 19.76
CA ALA A 21 -25.94 -22.52 21.09
C ALA A 21 -25.24 -21.23 21.51
N LEU A 22 -25.97 -20.47 22.32
CA LEU A 22 -25.56 -19.28 23.04
C LEU A 22 -24.42 -19.63 24.01
N ALA A 23 -23.20 -19.15 23.74
CA ALA A 23 -22.09 -19.18 24.69
C ALA A 23 -21.91 -17.76 25.28
N SER A 24 -21.97 -17.68 26.61
CA SER A 24 -21.81 -16.48 27.42
C SER A 24 -20.50 -15.72 27.14
N PRO A 25 -20.48 -14.39 27.32
CA PRO A 25 -19.27 -13.59 27.14
C PRO A 25 -18.27 -13.82 28.27
N ALA A 26 -17.09 -14.33 27.93
CA ALA A 26 -15.91 -14.28 28.80
C ALA A 26 -15.42 -12.83 28.90
N LYS A 27 -15.27 -12.34 30.14
CA LYS A 27 -14.77 -11.00 30.46
C LYS A 27 -13.41 -10.75 29.82
N ALA A 28 -13.32 -9.69 29.01
CA ALA A 28 -12.08 -9.14 28.51
C ALA A 28 -11.30 -8.50 29.67
N GLN A 29 -10.10 -9.02 29.98
CA GLN A 29 -9.16 -8.32 30.83
C GLN A 29 -8.41 -7.28 30.01
N VAL A 30 -8.59 -6.01 30.39
CA VAL A 30 -7.90 -4.85 29.84
C VAL A 30 -6.46 -4.86 30.39
N ALA A 31 -5.49 -5.19 29.55
CA ALA A 31 -4.08 -4.96 29.86
C ALA A 31 -3.76 -3.46 29.65
N THR A 32 -3.55 -2.74 30.75
CA THR A 32 -3.11 -1.35 30.74
C THR A 32 -1.58 -1.34 30.71
N PHE A 33 -0.97 -0.92 29.59
CA PHE A 33 0.47 -0.73 29.51
C PHE A 33 0.78 0.72 29.90
N SER A 34 1.23 0.92 31.14
CA SER A 34 1.80 2.19 31.61
C SER A 34 3.29 2.21 31.29
N THR A 35 3.75 3.20 30.52
CA THR A 35 5.18 3.44 30.27
C THR A 35 5.61 4.69 31.02
N VAL A 36 6.18 4.50 32.21
CA VAL A 36 6.87 5.56 32.96
C VAL A 36 8.35 5.49 32.61
N PRO A 37 8.98 6.55 32.09
CA PRO A 37 10.42 6.58 31.84
C PRO A 37 11.18 6.91 33.13
N THR A 38 11.73 5.91 33.80
CA THR A 38 12.70 6.10 34.89
C THR A 38 14.09 6.38 34.31
N LYS A 39 14.61 7.59 34.53
CA LYS A 39 16.02 7.92 34.26
C LYS A 39 16.88 7.41 35.42
N GLN A 40 17.72 6.41 35.18
CA GLN A 40 18.77 6.00 36.12
C GLN A 40 20.16 6.37 35.56
N PRO A 41 21.06 6.95 36.37
CA PRO A 41 22.43 7.20 35.97
C PRO A 41 23.28 5.92 36.02
N LEU A 42 24.07 5.71 34.97
CA LEU A 42 25.03 4.60 34.85
C LEU A 42 26.24 4.83 35.76
N THR A 43 26.33 4.04 36.83
CA THR A 43 27.53 3.90 37.66
C THR A 43 28.60 3.12 36.89
N GLN A 44 29.76 3.75 36.62
CA GLN A 44 30.88 3.12 35.95
C GLN A 44 31.64 2.16 36.87
N LEU A 45 31.69 0.88 36.50
CA LEU A 45 32.61 -0.10 37.09
C LEU A 45 33.91 -0.11 36.27
N ARG A 46 35.00 0.32 36.91
CA ARG A 46 36.37 0.38 36.38
C ARG A 46 37.06 -0.96 36.61
N LEU A 47 37.44 -1.66 35.54
CA LEU A 47 38.30 -2.84 35.58
C LEU A 47 39.77 -2.46 35.32
N PRO A 48 40.75 -3.14 35.94
CA PRO A 48 42.17 -2.85 35.75
C PRO A 48 42.70 -3.33 34.39
N ALA A 49 43.53 -2.50 33.77
CA ALA A 49 44.16 -2.74 32.47
C ALA A 49 45.26 -3.81 32.56
N ARG A 50 45.18 -4.82 31.69
CA ARG A 50 46.26 -5.80 31.43
C ARG A 50 46.96 -5.42 30.12
N PRO A 51 48.30 -5.33 30.07
CA PRO A 51 49.01 -5.04 28.83
C PRO A 51 49.04 -6.27 27.93
N THR A 52 48.43 -6.18 26.75
CA THR A 52 48.59 -7.16 25.67
C THR A 52 49.44 -6.54 24.56
N SER A 53 50.63 -7.10 24.36
CA SER A 53 51.52 -6.78 23.26
C SER A 53 50.85 -7.15 21.93
N ARG A 54 50.70 -6.17 21.04
CA ARG A 54 50.19 -6.34 19.69
C ARG A 54 51.29 -6.88 18.77
N PRO A 55 51.05 -7.90 17.93
CA PRO A 55 51.77 -8.04 16.69
C PRO A 55 51.03 -7.26 15.58
N SER A 56 51.66 -6.21 15.06
CA SER A 56 51.21 -5.52 13.84
C SER A 56 51.67 -6.34 12.63
N ILE A 57 50.74 -7.02 11.95
CA ILE A 57 51.04 -7.62 10.65
C ILE A 57 51.01 -6.49 9.61
N VAL A 58 52.20 -6.08 9.18
CA VAL A 58 52.40 -5.13 8.08
C VAL A 58 52.38 -5.92 6.77
N CYS A 59 51.27 -5.86 6.05
CA CYS A 59 51.18 -6.40 4.70
C CYS A 59 51.70 -5.33 3.71
N ARG A 60 52.97 -5.45 3.29
CA ARG A 60 53.61 -4.54 2.33
C ARG A 60 53.31 -5.05 0.91
N VAL A 61 52.38 -4.41 0.23
CA VAL A 61 52.08 -4.67 -1.19
C VAL A 61 53.01 -3.81 -2.07
N PRO A 62 53.66 -4.37 -3.11
CA PRO A 62 54.52 -3.61 -4.00
C PRO A 62 53.70 -2.64 -4.90
N PRO A 63 54.24 -1.46 -5.26
CA PRO A 63 53.58 -0.53 -6.16
C PRO A 63 53.70 -1.03 -7.60
N GLN A 64 52.58 -1.40 -8.21
CA GLN A 64 52.47 -1.60 -9.66
C GLN A 64 52.16 -0.25 -10.31
N THR A 65 53.16 0.35 -10.94
CA THR A 65 52.99 1.55 -11.78
C THR A 65 52.41 1.14 -13.13
N PHE A 66 51.09 1.23 -13.28
CA PHE A 66 50.44 1.26 -14.60
C PHE A 66 50.16 2.72 -14.96
N THR A 67 51.06 3.32 -15.72
CA THR A 67 50.80 4.55 -16.47
C THR A 67 49.89 4.23 -17.65
N SER A 68 48.59 4.44 -17.48
CA SER A 68 47.64 4.60 -18.59
C SER A 68 47.24 6.06 -18.68
N PRO A 69 47.34 6.72 -19.85
CA PRO A 69 46.96 8.11 -20.01
C PRO A 69 45.44 8.26 -19.84
N ALA A 70 45.04 9.03 -18.85
CA ALA A 70 43.66 9.42 -18.63
C ALA A 70 43.25 10.45 -19.70
N VAL A 71 42.62 9.99 -20.78
CA VAL A 71 41.77 10.86 -21.59
C VAL A 71 40.49 11.07 -20.79
N ALA A 72 40.44 12.18 -20.05
CA ALA A 72 39.25 12.64 -19.34
C ALA A 72 38.19 13.10 -20.36
N LEU A 73 37.47 12.16 -20.96
CA LEU A 73 36.29 12.44 -21.77
C LEU A 73 35.16 12.81 -20.80
N ARG A 74 35.06 14.12 -20.50
CA ARG A 74 33.93 14.69 -19.77
C ARG A 74 32.66 14.49 -20.60
N HIS A 75 31.94 13.40 -20.35
CA HIS A 75 30.56 13.28 -20.80
C HIS A 75 29.70 14.26 -19.98
N ASN A 76 29.52 15.47 -20.52
CA ASN A 76 28.45 16.35 -20.09
C ASN A 76 27.14 15.75 -20.61
N SER A 77 26.52 14.89 -19.80
CA SER A 77 25.17 14.39 -20.06
C SER A 77 24.16 15.50 -19.79
N SER A 78 24.15 16.55 -20.62
CA SER A 78 22.94 17.35 -20.81
C SER A 78 21.97 16.49 -21.62
N SER A 79 21.32 15.55 -20.94
CA SER A 79 20.18 14.85 -21.49
C SER A 79 19.06 15.87 -21.65
N SER A 80 19.04 16.58 -22.78
CA SER A 80 17.78 17.09 -23.32
C SER A 80 16.80 15.91 -23.30
N PRO A 81 15.55 16.08 -22.82
CA PRO A 81 14.60 14.99 -22.81
C PRO A 81 14.21 14.73 -24.27
N ALA A 82 14.98 13.88 -24.95
CA ALA A 82 14.53 13.22 -26.16
C ALA A 82 13.22 12.54 -25.78
N GLN A 83 12.11 13.08 -26.28
CA GLN A 83 10.80 12.50 -26.03
C GLN A 83 10.88 11.06 -26.52
N PRO A 84 10.70 10.06 -25.64
CA PRO A 84 10.69 8.68 -26.08
C PRO A 84 9.55 8.51 -27.08
N PRO A 85 9.71 7.64 -28.09
CA PRO A 85 8.70 7.40 -29.10
C PRO A 85 7.35 7.15 -28.42
N THR A 86 6.31 7.78 -28.97
CA THR A 86 4.95 7.94 -28.42
C THR A 86 4.20 6.64 -28.12
N ASP A 87 4.84 5.48 -28.24
CA ASP A 87 4.20 4.17 -28.32
C ASP A 87 4.71 3.13 -27.31
N ILE A 88 5.81 3.40 -26.58
CA ILE A 88 6.34 2.43 -25.60
C ILE A 88 6.32 3.03 -24.19
N LEU A 89 5.35 2.60 -23.38
CA LEU A 89 5.22 3.01 -21.98
C LEU A 89 6.47 2.60 -21.18
N THR A 90 7.43 3.48 -20.89
CA THR A 90 8.65 3.11 -20.12
C THR A 90 8.31 2.63 -18.69
N TRP A 91 9.17 1.80 -18.07
CA TRP A 91 8.96 1.29 -16.69
C TRP A 91 8.79 2.40 -15.65
N ASN A 92 9.59 3.46 -15.72
CA ASN A 92 9.46 4.61 -14.83
C ASN A 92 8.07 5.25 -14.97
N ARG A 93 7.61 5.43 -16.22
CA ARG A 93 6.31 6.01 -16.51
C ARG A 93 5.15 5.12 -16.05
N PHE A 94 5.27 3.81 -16.21
CA PHE A 94 4.30 2.84 -15.69
C PHE A 94 4.13 2.96 -14.16
N PHE A 95 5.24 3.05 -13.41
CA PHE A 95 5.15 3.22 -11.96
C PHE A 95 4.59 4.59 -11.56
N ASP A 96 4.91 5.65 -12.30
CA ASP A 96 4.29 6.97 -12.09
C ASP A 96 2.78 6.94 -12.32
N LEU A 97 2.32 6.22 -13.36
CA LEU A 97 0.90 6.07 -13.65
C LEU A 97 0.16 5.32 -12.52
N ARG A 98 0.78 4.29 -11.94
CA ARG A 98 0.24 3.59 -10.76
C ARG A 98 0.11 4.52 -9.56
N LYS A 99 1.14 5.33 -9.28
CA LYS A 99 1.09 6.35 -8.22
C LYS A 99 -0.04 7.36 -8.49
N LYS A 100 -0.09 7.90 -9.71
CA LYS A 100 -1.14 8.86 -10.13
C LYS A 100 -2.53 8.27 -9.95
N ARG A 101 -2.78 7.03 -10.33
CA ARG A 101 -4.09 6.37 -10.12
C ARG A 101 -4.48 6.36 -8.63
N ARG A 102 -3.55 6.03 -7.73
CA ARG A 102 -3.80 6.04 -6.27
C ARG A 102 -4.07 7.46 -5.76
N PHE A 103 -3.30 8.45 -6.21
CA PHE A 103 -3.51 9.85 -5.85
C PHE A 103 -4.83 10.42 -6.38
N ILE A 104 -5.22 10.09 -7.61
CA ILE A 104 -6.49 10.49 -8.20
C ILE A 104 -7.65 9.88 -7.40
N ASN A 105 -7.56 8.60 -7.04
CA ASN A 105 -8.61 7.97 -6.22
C ASN A 105 -8.73 8.62 -4.84
N LEU A 106 -7.61 8.90 -4.18
CA LEU A 106 -7.61 9.57 -2.87
C LEU A 106 -8.13 11.00 -2.97
N GLY A 107 -7.68 11.76 -3.97
CA GLY A 107 -8.15 13.11 -4.25
C GLY A 107 -9.65 13.13 -4.59
N ALA A 108 -10.13 12.18 -5.39
CA ALA A 108 -11.54 12.05 -5.73
C ALA A 108 -12.40 11.78 -4.48
N SER A 109 -11.94 10.98 -3.52
CA SER A 109 -12.64 10.82 -2.23
C SER A 109 -12.78 12.10 -1.43
N VAL A 110 -11.72 12.89 -1.34
CA VAL A 110 -11.78 14.17 -0.62
C VAL A 110 -12.70 15.16 -1.36
N ILE A 111 -12.55 15.25 -2.69
CA ILE A 111 -13.36 16.14 -3.53
C ILE A 111 -14.83 15.75 -3.49
N THR A 112 -15.18 14.47 -3.64
CA THR A 112 -16.59 14.03 -3.63
C THR A 112 -17.22 14.17 -2.24
N GLY A 113 -16.45 13.96 -1.16
CA GLY A 113 -16.92 14.25 0.20
C GLY A 113 -17.23 15.74 0.41
N ALA A 114 -16.30 16.62 -0.01
CA ALA A 114 -16.50 18.06 0.06
C ALA A 114 -17.64 18.54 -0.85
N ALA A 115 -17.74 17.99 -2.07
CA ALA A 115 -18.82 18.29 -3.01
C ALA A 115 -20.18 17.85 -2.44
N ALA A 116 -20.27 16.67 -1.82
CA ALA A 116 -21.48 16.21 -1.17
C ALA A 116 -21.90 17.15 -0.03
N LEU A 117 -20.96 17.60 0.80
CA LEU A 117 -21.27 18.61 1.82
C LEU A 117 -21.75 19.93 1.21
N PHE A 118 -21.11 20.39 0.14
CA PHE A 118 -21.49 21.64 -0.53
C PHE A 118 -22.86 21.57 -1.20
N THR A 119 -23.23 20.40 -1.76
CA THR A 119 -24.53 20.22 -2.43
C THR A 119 -25.66 19.87 -1.48
N PHE A 120 -25.43 18.97 -0.51
CA PHE A 120 -26.46 18.47 0.39
C PHE A 120 -26.50 19.19 1.73
N GLY A 121 -25.42 19.83 2.17
CA GLY A 121 -25.37 20.60 3.41
C GLY A 121 -26.43 21.71 3.47
N PRO A 122 -26.56 22.57 2.44
CA PRO A 122 -27.61 23.59 2.41
C PRO A 122 -29.02 22.99 2.40
N VAL A 123 -29.21 21.85 1.72
CA VAL A 123 -30.51 21.15 1.70
C VAL A 123 -30.84 20.64 3.09
N VAL A 124 -29.90 20.01 3.78
CA VAL A 124 -30.10 19.52 5.16
C VAL A 124 -30.29 20.65 6.16
N ALA A 125 -29.62 21.78 5.98
CA ALA A 125 -29.83 22.97 6.82
C ALA A 125 -31.16 23.69 6.54
N ALA A 126 -31.69 23.58 5.33
CA ALA A 126 -32.98 24.16 4.95
C ALA A 126 -34.17 23.25 5.29
N GLN A 127 -33.94 21.96 5.44
CA GLN A 127 -34.92 21.05 6.02
C GLN A 127 -34.77 21.13 7.54
N ASP A 128 -35.86 21.29 8.30
CA ASP A 128 -35.83 21.33 9.78
C ASP A 128 -35.48 19.95 10.41
N LEU A 129 -34.54 19.20 9.83
CA LEU A 129 -34.04 17.92 10.33
C LEU A 129 -33.41 18.06 11.71
N ASP A 130 -32.88 19.23 12.03
CA ASP A 130 -32.32 19.56 13.33
C ASP A 130 -33.42 19.65 14.38
N SER A 131 -34.58 20.21 14.01
CA SER A 131 -35.73 20.34 14.91
C SER A 131 -36.45 18.99 15.10
N TRP A 132 -36.63 18.22 14.03
CA TRP A 132 -37.17 16.86 14.11
C TRP A 132 -36.22 15.90 14.83
N GLY A 133 -34.93 15.99 14.52
CA GLY A 133 -33.88 15.19 15.15
C GLY A 133 -33.71 15.52 16.61
N ALA A 134 -33.68 16.80 16.99
CA ALA A 134 -33.59 17.23 18.39
C ALA A 134 -34.85 16.84 19.17
N GLN A 135 -36.04 16.92 18.57
CA GLN A 135 -37.30 16.56 19.22
C GLN A 135 -37.43 15.05 19.47
N ILE A 136 -36.90 14.21 18.56
CA ILE A 136 -36.95 12.74 18.69
C ILE A 136 -35.81 12.20 19.56
N SER A 137 -34.61 12.76 19.44
CA SER A 137 -33.41 12.26 20.13
C SER A 137 -33.09 12.98 21.44
N GLY A 138 -33.69 14.14 21.70
CA GLY A 138 -33.37 15.01 22.83
C GLY A 138 -31.97 15.63 22.76
N LEU A 139 -31.25 15.48 21.63
CA LEU A 139 -29.91 16.01 21.42
C LEU A 139 -29.95 17.46 20.92
N ASP A 140 -28.91 18.23 21.27
CA ASP A 140 -28.72 19.62 20.81
C ASP A 140 -28.69 19.69 19.26
N PRO A 141 -29.45 20.60 18.62
CA PRO A 141 -29.40 20.87 17.19
C PRO A 141 -28.00 20.92 16.58
N PHE A 142 -27.00 21.49 17.27
CA PHE A 142 -25.62 21.54 16.76
C PHE A 142 -24.98 20.15 16.63
N ILE A 143 -25.30 19.23 17.54
CA ILE A 143 -24.81 17.85 17.50
C ILE A 143 -25.50 17.10 16.36
N VAL A 144 -26.81 17.29 16.19
CA VAL A 144 -27.58 16.69 15.09
C VAL A 144 -27.04 17.17 13.73
N LEU A 145 -26.79 18.46 13.59
CA LEU A 145 -26.21 19.06 12.39
C LEU A 145 -24.77 18.57 12.12
N GLY A 146 -23.96 18.44 13.18
CA GLY A 146 -22.61 17.88 13.05
C GLY A 146 -22.62 16.42 12.59
N MET A 147 -23.50 15.60 13.16
CA MET A 147 -23.66 14.19 12.79
C MET A 147 -24.21 14.02 11.37
N SER A 148 -25.21 14.82 10.98
CA SER A 148 -25.76 14.81 9.62
C SER A 148 -24.69 15.22 8.60
N GLY A 149 -23.90 16.26 8.91
CA GLY A 149 -22.74 16.66 8.11
C GLY A 149 -21.72 15.53 7.95
N ILE A 150 -21.36 14.84 9.02
CA ILE A 150 -20.44 13.68 8.96
C ILE A 150 -21.01 12.56 8.09
N ILE A 151 -22.32 12.27 8.17
CA ILE A 151 -22.97 11.25 7.34
C ILE A 151 -22.91 11.61 5.86
N ILE A 152 -23.23 12.86 5.51
CA ILE A 152 -23.19 13.36 4.13
C ILE A 152 -21.75 13.33 3.60
N ALA A 153 -20.80 13.85 4.37
CA ALA A 153 -19.39 13.87 4.01
C ALA A 153 -18.82 12.45 3.84
N GLY A 154 -19.13 11.55 4.78
CA GLY A 154 -18.71 10.16 4.74
C GLY A 154 -19.33 9.40 3.57
N GLY A 155 -20.61 9.66 3.27
CA GLY A 155 -21.30 9.12 2.10
C GLY A 155 -20.64 9.57 0.79
N GLY A 156 -20.39 10.87 0.63
CA GLY A 156 -19.68 11.41 -0.53
C GLY A 156 -18.24 10.87 -0.66
N TRP A 157 -17.53 10.76 0.46
CA TRP A 157 -16.16 10.23 0.50
C TRP A 157 -16.10 8.77 0.04
N LEU A 158 -17.10 7.96 0.40
CA LEU A 158 -17.21 6.55 0.00
C LEU A 158 -17.45 6.38 -1.50
N CYS A 159 -18.18 7.29 -2.13
CA CYS A 159 -18.40 7.30 -3.58
C CYS A 159 -17.15 7.72 -4.38
N GLY A 160 -16.20 8.37 -3.74
CA GLY A 160 -15.00 8.92 -4.37
C GLY A 160 -14.13 7.96 -5.19
N PRO A 161 -13.71 6.79 -4.67
CA PRO A 161 -12.79 5.91 -5.39
C PRO A 161 -13.40 5.36 -6.69
N SER A 162 -14.71 5.14 -6.72
CA SER A 162 -15.44 4.71 -7.92
C SER A 162 -15.41 5.80 -8.99
N VAL A 163 -15.69 7.05 -8.61
CA VAL A 163 -15.61 8.22 -9.51
C VAL A 163 -14.18 8.45 -9.99
N GLY A 164 -13.19 8.39 -9.08
CA GLY A 164 -11.76 8.54 -9.40
C GLY A 164 -11.24 7.46 -10.35
N SER A 165 -11.66 6.20 -10.15
CA SER A 165 -11.29 5.09 -11.04
C SER A 165 -11.88 5.27 -12.44
N GLY A 166 -13.13 5.73 -12.54
CA GLY A 166 -13.77 6.09 -13.81
C GLY A 166 -13.02 7.22 -14.53
N MET A 167 -12.72 8.31 -13.82
CA MET A 167 -11.99 9.46 -14.33
C MET A 167 -10.61 9.08 -14.89
N PHE A 168 -9.84 8.27 -14.13
CA PHE A 168 -8.54 7.78 -14.58
C PHE A 168 -8.66 6.88 -15.82
N SER A 169 -9.65 6.00 -15.85
CA SER A 169 -9.87 5.07 -16.98
C SER A 169 -10.23 5.82 -18.25
N LEU A 170 -11.09 6.84 -18.16
CA LEU A 170 -11.43 7.72 -19.28
C LEU A 170 -10.22 8.54 -19.75
N TRP A 171 -9.45 9.11 -18.82
CA TRP A 171 -8.22 9.83 -19.14
C TRP A 171 -7.18 8.95 -19.85
N ALA A 172 -6.97 7.73 -19.34
CA ALA A 172 -6.04 6.77 -19.94
C ALA A 172 -6.51 6.28 -21.31
N LYS A 173 -7.82 6.07 -21.49
CA LYS A 173 -8.42 5.70 -22.78
C LYS A 173 -8.28 6.83 -23.80
N ARG A 174 -8.53 8.08 -23.41
CA ARG A 174 -8.38 9.26 -24.28
C ARG A 174 -6.94 9.48 -24.75
N ARG A 175 -5.97 9.07 -23.93
CA ARG A 175 -4.53 9.12 -24.27
C ARG A 175 -4.03 7.87 -25.00
N GLY A 176 -4.87 6.86 -25.24
CA GLY A 176 -4.48 5.61 -25.89
C GLY A 176 -3.60 4.69 -25.04
N TRP A 177 -3.42 4.97 -23.74
CA TRP A 177 -2.49 4.23 -22.88
C TRP A 177 -3.13 3.08 -22.13
N SER A 178 -4.46 2.92 -22.17
CA SER A 178 -5.18 1.92 -21.38
C SER A 178 -4.68 0.49 -21.62
N GLN A 179 -4.49 0.10 -22.87
CA GLN A 179 -4.01 -1.25 -23.23
C GLN A 179 -2.55 -1.44 -22.82
N ALA A 180 -1.68 -0.49 -23.14
CA ALA A 180 -0.27 -0.54 -22.76
C ALA A 180 -0.07 -0.62 -21.24
N ILE A 181 -0.89 0.08 -20.45
CA ILE A 181 -0.87 -0.02 -18.98
C ILE A 181 -1.26 -1.42 -18.53
N ALA A 182 -2.34 -1.98 -19.09
CA ALA A 182 -2.84 -3.31 -18.72
C ALA A 182 -1.83 -4.42 -19.08
N GLU A 183 -1.21 -4.36 -20.25
CA GLU A 183 -0.16 -5.31 -20.65
C GLU A 183 1.06 -5.22 -19.74
N LYS A 184 1.53 -4.00 -19.43
CA LYS A 184 2.65 -3.82 -18.50
C LYS A 184 2.33 -4.29 -17.09
N GLU A 185 1.09 -4.11 -16.64
CA GLU A 185 0.63 -4.62 -15.35
C GLU A 185 0.64 -6.15 -15.30
N LYS A 186 0.21 -6.83 -16.39
CA LYS A 186 0.33 -8.29 -16.51
C LYS A 186 1.79 -8.74 -16.46
N ILE A 187 2.67 -8.10 -17.22
CA ILE A 187 4.11 -8.42 -17.25
C ILE A 187 4.74 -8.19 -15.88
N PHE A 188 4.39 -7.10 -15.20
CA PHE A 188 4.85 -6.79 -13.86
C PHE A 188 4.41 -7.88 -12.87
N TYR A 189 3.13 -8.23 -12.88
CA TYR A 189 2.59 -9.27 -12.00
C TYR A 189 3.23 -10.64 -12.24
N ALA A 190 3.44 -11.02 -13.50
CA ALA A 190 4.17 -12.24 -13.84
C ALA A 190 5.59 -12.26 -13.25
N ARG A 191 6.27 -11.10 -13.28
CA ARG A 191 7.60 -10.93 -12.69
C ARG A 191 7.59 -11.05 -11.16
N ILE A 192 6.58 -10.48 -10.49
CA ILE A 192 6.40 -10.60 -9.04
C ILE A 192 6.11 -12.06 -8.66
N LYS A 193 5.16 -12.69 -9.35
CA LYS A 193 4.80 -14.11 -9.13
C LYS A 193 6.01 -15.05 -9.25
N LYS A 194 6.93 -14.77 -10.16
CA LYS A 194 8.16 -15.57 -10.36
C LYS A 194 9.18 -15.44 -9.22
N HIS A 195 9.26 -14.28 -8.57
CA HIS A 195 10.34 -13.97 -7.62
C HIS A 195 9.89 -13.84 -6.16
N ARG A 196 8.58 -13.92 -5.90
CA ARG A 196 8.03 -13.90 -4.54
C ARG A 196 8.47 -15.14 -3.75
N ALA A 197 8.69 -14.97 -2.46
CA ALA A 197 8.92 -16.06 -1.52
C ALA A 197 7.63 -16.86 -1.25
N ASP A 198 7.79 -18.12 -0.86
CA ASP A 198 6.66 -19.01 -0.57
C ASP A 198 5.98 -18.62 0.75
N PRO A 199 4.65 -18.45 0.77
CA PRO A 199 3.92 -17.98 1.94
C PRO A 199 4.03 -18.94 3.14
N ALA A 200 4.15 -20.24 2.87
CA ALA A 200 4.29 -21.28 3.90
C ALA A 200 5.64 -21.23 4.64
N SER A 201 6.64 -20.54 4.08
CA SER A 201 7.98 -20.45 4.68
C SER A 201 8.17 -19.25 5.62
N SER A 202 7.08 -18.52 5.93
CA SER A 202 7.10 -17.44 6.92
C SER A 202 7.25 -17.99 8.33
N SER A 203 8.11 -17.38 9.14
CA SER A 203 8.17 -17.63 10.59
C SER A 203 8.01 -16.33 11.36
N PRO A 204 7.59 -16.36 12.65
CA PRO A 204 7.50 -15.15 13.47
C PRO A 204 8.82 -14.37 13.55
N GLN A 205 9.96 -15.07 13.48
CA GLN A 205 11.31 -14.48 13.53
C GLN A 205 11.81 -13.95 12.18
N ASN A 206 11.16 -14.33 11.07
CA ASN A 206 11.49 -13.91 9.72
C ASN A 206 10.19 -13.71 8.94
N PRO A 207 9.52 -12.55 9.10
CA PRO A 207 8.29 -12.26 8.39
C PRO A 207 8.56 -12.14 6.89
N ILE A 208 7.56 -12.53 6.08
CA ILE A 208 7.67 -12.45 4.62
C ILE A 208 7.75 -10.99 4.16
N PRO A 209 8.76 -10.64 3.33
CA PRO A 209 8.80 -9.33 2.67
C PRO A 209 7.63 -9.19 1.70
N ASP A 210 7.10 -7.97 1.54
CA ASP A 210 5.92 -7.59 0.72
C ASP A 210 5.57 -8.63 -0.37
N TYR A 211 4.59 -9.49 -0.07
CA TYR A 211 4.26 -10.66 -0.89
C TYR A 211 3.65 -10.30 -2.25
N TYR A 212 2.91 -9.19 -2.31
CA TYR A 212 2.20 -8.74 -3.50
C TYR A 212 2.95 -7.65 -4.28
N GLY A 213 4.03 -7.10 -3.73
CA GLY A 213 4.78 -6.01 -4.34
C GLY A 213 3.98 -4.70 -4.36
N GLU A 214 3.09 -4.48 -3.39
CA GLU A 214 2.26 -3.28 -3.29
C GLU A 214 3.11 -2.01 -3.17
N LYS A 215 4.24 -2.09 -2.46
CA LYS A 215 5.10 -0.93 -2.17
C LYS A 215 6.08 -0.61 -3.30
N ILE A 216 6.06 -1.35 -4.40
CA ILE A 216 6.96 -1.16 -5.53
C ILE A 216 6.45 0.02 -6.39
N GLY A 217 6.96 1.22 -6.07
CA GLY A 217 6.63 2.47 -6.76
C GLY A 217 7.69 2.94 -7.75
N SER A 218 8.79 2.21 -7.94
CA SER A 218 9.85 2.56 -8.87
C SER A 218 10.71 1.35 -9.23
N VAL A 219 11.57 1.49 -10.25
CA VAL A 219 12.54 0.46 -10.62
C VAL A 219 13.56 0.22 -9.50
N LYS A 220 13.93 1.25 -8.74
CA LYS A 220 14.83 1.13 -7.59
C LYS A 220 14.19 0.29 -6.48
N ASP A 221 12.93 0.55 -6.18
CA ASP A 221 12.15 -0.21 -5.18
C ASP A 221 12.00 -1.67 -5.62
N TYR A 222 11.80 -1.92 -6.93
CA TYR A 222 11.76 -3.28 -7.47
C TYR A 222 13.08 -4.03 -7.24
N ARG A 223 14.24 -3.39 -7.47
CA ARG A 223 15.55 -4.01 -7.20
C ARG A 223 15.76 -4.28 -5.72
N ARG A 224 15.31 -3.37 -4.84
CA ARG A 224 15.38 -3.57 -3.39
C ARG A 224 14.50 -4.77 -2.98
N TRP A 225 13.26 -4.79 -3.45
CA TRP A 225 12.34 -5.89 -3.22
C TRP A 225 12.93 -7.24 -3.66
N LEU A 226 13.58 -7.32 -4.83
CA LEU A 226 14.26 -8.55 -5.26
C LEU A 226 15.38 -9.00 -4.31
N LYS A 227 16.13 -8.05 -3.72
CA LYS A 227 17.14 -8.37 -2.71
C LYS A 227 16.49 -8.89 -1.43
N ASP A 228 15.39 -8.28 -1.01
CA ASP A 228 14.66 -8.69 0.18
C ASP A 228 14.09 -10.12 0.03
N GLN A 229 13.53 -10.45 -1.15
CA GLN A 229 13.07 -11.82 -1.47
C GLN A 229 14.22 -12.85 -1.45
N ARG A 230 15.38 -12.49 -2.03
CA ARG A 230 16.57 -13.37 -2.00
C ARG A 230 17.11 -13.56 -0.59
N ALA A 231 17.18 -12.49 0.20
CA ALA A 231 17.63 -12.54 1.58
C ALA A 231 16.72 -13.43 2.43
N PHE A 232 15.40 -13.36 2.21
CA PHE A 232 14.43 -14.24 2.84
C PHE A 232 14.68 -15.72 2.47
N ASN A 233 14.83 -16.03 1.19
CA ASN A 233 15.12 -17.40 0.72
C ASN A 233 16.47 -17.93 1.24
N LEU A 234 17.49 -17.07 1.36
CA LEU A 234 18.78 -17.44 1.95
C LEU A 234 18.64 -17.79 3.44
N LYS A 235 17.89 -16.99 4.20
CA LYS A 235 17.61 -17.27 5.61
C LYS A 235 16.84 -18.58 5.79
N LYS A 236 15.87 -18.85 4.92
CA LYS A 236 15.13 -20.12 4.89
C LYS A 236 16.09 -21.31 4.76
N ASN A 237 16.97 -21.28 3.76
CA ASN A 237 17.87 -22.40 3.48
C ASN A 237 18.93 -22.60 4.59
N LYS A 238 19.36 -21.53 5.26
CA LYS A 238 20.30 -21.63 6.39
C LYS A 238 19.70 -22.29 7.64
N ASN A 239 18.38 -22.25 7.82
CA ASN A 239 17.70 -22.87 8.96
C ASN A 239 17.32 -24.34 8.69
N LEU A 240 17.57 -24.85 7.48
CA LEU A 240 17.30 -26.23 7.06
C LEU A 240 18.55 -27.12 7.05
N ILE A 241 19.73 -26.55 7.36
CA ILE A 241 21.03 -27.21 7.48
C ILE A 241 21.41 -27.14 8.95
#